data_AF-A0A2N0U589-F1
#
_entry.id   AF-A0A2N0U589-F1
#
_cell.length_a   1.000
_cell.length_b   1.000
_cell.length_c   1.000
_cell.angle_alpha   90.00
_cell.angle_beta   90.00
_cell.angle_gamma   90.00
#
_symmetry.space_group_name_H-M   'P 1'
#
loop_
_entity.id
_entity.type
_entity.pdbx_description
1 polymer ?
#
loop_
_entity_poly.entity_id
_entity_poly.type
_entity_poly.pdbx_seq_one_letter_code
_entity_poly.pdbx_strand_id
1 'polypeptide(L)'
;MLIIGITGGTGSGKTTVVRQIIDELKNEEVDVISQDSYYKDLSHLAKEERVKTNFDHPKSIDFDLLVEHLKELKAGNTIQQPVYSFTEHNRTKETLETQPRKVVIVEGILIFAHPDIREMFDIKIYVHADSDERLIRRLKRDISERGRDLDEVLWRYQTTLKPMHQQFIEPTKEFADLIIPTNRYNTVAVDIVQTIIKDRLA
;
A
#
# COMPACT_ATOMS: atom_id res chain seq x y z
N MET A 1 1.80 -13.63 15.24
CA MET A 1 1.18 -12.78 14.21
C MET A 1 1.70 -13.21 12.85
N LEU A 2 0.82 -13.38 11.87
CA LEU A 2 1.16 -13.57 10.45
C LEU A 2 1.11 -12.20 9.77
N ILE A 3 2.17 -11.81 9.07
CA ILE A 3 2.26 -10.52 8.37
C ILE A 3 2.30 -10.77 6.87
N ILE A 4 1.29 -10.28 6.15
CA ILE A 4 1.17 -10.40 4.69
C ILE A 4 1.43 -9.05 4.05
N GLY A 5 2.46 -8.96 3.22
CA GLY A 5 2.74 -7.76 2.42
C GLY A 5 2.04 -7.83 1.06
N ILE A 6 1.27 -6.81 0.69
CA ILE A 6 0.59 -6.71 -0.60
C ILE A 6 1.02 -5.44 -1.35
N THR A 7 1.81 -5.61 -2.42
CA THR A 7 2.31 -4.50 -3.24
C THR A 7 1.86 -4.58 -4.70
N GLY A 8 2.33 -3.64 -5.53
CA GLY A 8 1.94 -3.50 -6.93
C GLY A 8 1.77 -2.04 -7.36
N GLY A 9 1.86 -1.77 -8.66
CA GLY A 9 1.75 -0.41 -9.21
C GLY A 9 0.43 0.30 -8.88
N THR A 10 0.45 1.64 -8.89
CA THR A 10 -0.79 2.43 -8.83
C THR A 10 -1.77 2.00 -9.93
N GLY A 11 -3.06 1.86 -9.61
CA GLY A 11 -4.08 1.34 -10.54
C GLY A 11 -4.09 -0.18 -10.74
N SER A 12 -3.18 -0.95 -10.11
CA SER A 12 -3.12 -2.41 -10.29
C SER A 12 -4.24 -3.20 -9.60
N GLY A 13 -5.10 -2.55 -8.81
CA GLY A 13 -6.19 -3.25 -8.11
C GLY A 13 -5.82 -3.83 -6.75
N LYS A 14 -4.64 -3.50 -6.17
CA LYS A 14 -4.26 -3.88 -4.79
C LYS A 14 -5.38 -3.64 -3.78
N THR A 15 -5.89 -2.41 -3.72
CA THR A 15 -6.94 -2.02 -2.76
C THR A 15 -8.21 -2.85 -2.96
N THR A 16 -8.52 -3.25 -4.20
CA THR A 16 -9.64 -4.15 -4.49
C THR A 16 -9.36 -5.56 -3.96
N VAL A 17 -8.18 -6.11 -4.20
CA VAL A 17 -7.78 -7.43 -3.68
C VAL A 17 -7.79 -7.45 -2.15
N VAL A 18 -7.22 -6.44 -1.50
CA VAL A 18 -7.22 -6.30 -0.04
C VAL A 18 -8.65 -6.25 0.51
N ARG A 19 -9.53 -5.42 -0.07
CA ARG A 19 -10.93 -5.34 0.35
C ARG A 19 -11.65 -6.68 0.19
N GLN A 20 -11.46 -7.37 -0.93
CA GLN A 20 -12.05 -8.69 -1.15
C GLN A 20 -11.59 -9.74 -0.13
N ILE A 21 -10.31 -9.70 0.26
CA ILE A 21 -9.79 -10.57 1.33
C ILE A 21 -10.52 -10.26 2.65
N ILE A 22 -10.63 -8.98 3.03
CA ILE A 22 -11.21 -8.56 4.32
C ILE A 22 -12.74 -8.76 4.38
N ASP A 23 -13.47 -8.35 3.35
CA ASP A 23 -14.94 -8.31 3.33
C ASP A 23 -15.58 -9.69 3.52
N GLU A 24 -14.89 -10.75 3.08
CA GLU A 24 -15.35 -12.13 3.21
C GLU A 24 -14.89 -12.80 4.51
N LEU A 25 -13.79 -12.33 5.12
CA LEU A 25 -13.31 -12.84 6.40
C LEU A 25 -14.17 -12.33 7.56
N LYS A 26 -14.63 -11.07 7.52
CA LYS A 26 -15.43 -10.40 8.57
C LYS A 26 -14.92 -10.71 9.98
N ASN A 27 -13.60 -10.66 10.17
CA ASN A 27 -12.95 -11.10 11.38
C ASN A 27 -12.11 -9.97 11.98
N GLU A 28 -12.33 -9.66 13.25
CA GLU A 28 -11.63 -8.59 13.98
C GLU A 28 -10.14 -8.91 14.24
N GLU A 29 -9.72 -10.16 14.05
CA GLU A 29 -8.33 -10.62 14.17
C GLU A 29 -7.50 -10.46 12.88
N VAL A 30 -8.02 -9.72 11.92
CA VAL A 30 -7.31 -9.33 10.70
C VAL A 30 -7.34 -7.82 10.59
N ASP A 31 -6.15 -7.19 10.63
CA ASP A 31 -6.02 -5.74 10.46
C ASP A 31 -5.26 -5.38 9.18
N VAL A 32 -5.50 -4.17 8.68
CA VAL A 32 -4.86 -3.64 7.47
C VAL A 32 -4.12 -2.36 7.79
N ILE A 33 -2.80 -2.37 7.58
CA ILE A 33 -1.93 -1.20 7.69
C ILE A 33 -1.60 -0.70 6.29
N SER A 34 -2.02 0.53 6.00
CA SER A 34 -1.67 1.20 4.74
C SER A 34 -0.33 1.92 4.87
N GLN A 35 0.59 1.66 3.95
CA GLN A 35 1.86 2.37 3.82
C GLN A 35 1.67 3.87 3.64
N ASP A 36 0.56 4.31 3.03
CA ASP A 36 0.29 5.73 2.80
C ASP A 36 0.16 6.50 4.13
N SER A 37 -0.24 5.85 5.22
CA SER A 37 -0.22 6.44 6.57
C SER A 37 1.19 6.81 7.04
N TYR A 38 2.22 6.16 6.49
CA TYR A 38 3.61 6.28 6.89
C TYR A 38 4.43 7.18 5.96
N TYR A 39 3.82 8.03 5.12
CA TYR A 39 4.55 9.15 4.54
C TYR A 39 5.22 9.99 5.64
N LYS A 40 6.44 10.49 5.39
CA LYS A 40 7.18 11.30 6.37
C LYS A 40 6.43 12.55 6.77
N ASP A 41 6.65 12.99 8.00
CA ASP A 41 6.17 14.30 8.44
C ASP A 41 6.98 15.43 7.76
N LEU A 42 6.28 16.23 6.98
CA LEU A 42 6.78 17.38 6.25
C LEU A 42 6.36 18.70 6.91
N SER A 43 6.04 18.70 8.21
CA SER A 43 5.62 19.89 8.96
C SER A 43 6.62 21.05 8.86
N HIS A 44 7.90 20.74 8.64
CA HIS A 44 8.98 21.70 8.43
C HIS A 44 8.91 22.44 7.08
N LEU A 45 8.11 21.97 6.12
CA LEU A 45 7.87 22.61 4.82
C LEU A 45 6.55 23.37 4.81
N ALA A 46 6.47 24.43 4.00
CA ALA A 46 5.22 25.11 3.66
C ALA A 46 4.32 24.19 2.80
N LYS A 47 3.00 24.42 2.82
CA LYS A 47 2.03 23.55 2.11
C LYS A 47 2.31 23.49 0.60
N GLU A 48 2.70 24.63 0.01
CA GLU A 48 3.03 24.77 -1.40
C GLU A 48 4.23 23.90 -1.82
N GLU A 49 5.18 23.67 -0.90
CA GLU A 49 6.34 22.81 -1.11
C GLU A 49 5.98 21.33 -0.87
N ARG A 50 5.12 21.03 0.11
CA ARG A 50 4.64 19.65 0.34
C ARG A 50 3.92 19.09 -0.87
N VAL A 51 3.08 19.90 -1.53
CA VAL A 51 2.33 19.49 -2.74
C VAL A 51 3.25 19.04 -3.87
N LYS A 52 4.48 19.58 -3.94
CA LYS A 52 5.48 19.24 -4.97
C LYS A 52 6.27 17.97 -4.63
N THR A 53 6.09 17.40 -3.43
CA THR A 53 6.84 16.22 -2.99
C THR A 53 6.47 15.00 -3.84
N ASN A 54 7.49 14.25 -4.28
CA ASN A 54 7.29 13.00 -4.98
C ASN A 54 7.02 11.86 -3.99
N PHE A 55 5.74 11.60 -3.74
CA PHE A 55 5.29 10.56 -2.82
C PHE A 55 5.50 9.13 -3.35
N ASP A 56 5.73 8.95 -4.67
CA ASP A 56 6.01 7.64 -5.26
C ASP A 56 7.51 7.24 -5.17
N HIS A 57 8.36 8.05 -4.54
CA HIS A 57 9.77 7.74 -4.30
C HIS A 57 9.98 7.14 -2.89
N PRO A 58 10.76 6.05 -2.70
CA PRO A 58 10.95 5.41 -1.38
C PRO A 58 11.30 6.35 -0.21
N LYS A 59 12.11 7.38 -0.45
CA LYS A 59 12.46 8.42 0.55
C LYS A 59 11.27 9.17 1.15
N SER A 60 10.11 9.17 0.50
CA SER A 60 8.88 9.79 1.02
C SER A 60 8.28 8.99 2.19
N ILE A 61 8.63 7.71 2.31
CA ILE A 61 8.10 6.80 3.32
C ILE A 61 9.03 6.76 4.53
N ASP A 62 8.42 6.73 5.71
CA ASP A 62 9.06 6.50 6.98
C ASP A 62 9.07 4.99 7.28
N PHE A 63 9.93 4.27 6.56
CA PHE A 63 10.05 2.82 6.72
C PHE A 63 10.55 2.44 8.11
N ASP A 64 11.40 3.26 8.73
CA ASP A 64 11.92 3.02 10.08
C ASP A 64 10.77 2.94 11.10
N LEU A 65 9.84 3.90 11.06
CA LEU A 65 8.65 3.88 11.91
C LEU A 65 7.74 2.69 11.60
N LEU A 66 7.56 2.34 10.32
CA LEU A 66 6.76 1.18 9.96
C LEU A 66 7.38 -0.13 10.47
N VAL A 67 8.70 -0.29 10.36
CA VAL A 67 9.44 -1.44 10.92
C VAL A 67 9.27 -1.50 12.44
N GLU A 68 9.45 -0.38 13.12
CA GLU A 68 9.27 -0.27 14.58
C GLU A 68 7.85 -0.71 14.98
N HIS A 69 6.83 -0.13 14.35
CA HIS A 69 5.44 -0.45 14.64
C HIS A 69 5.08 -1.92 14.39
N LEU A 70 5.58 -2.51 13.30
CA LEU A 70 5.35 -3.94 13.04
C LEU A 70 6.07 -4.82 14.06
N LYS A 71 7.24 -4.41 14.59
CA LYS A 71 7.94 -5.13 15.67
C LYS A 71 7.16 -5.07 16.97
N GLU A 72 6.66 -3.90 17.35
CA GLU A 72 5.81 -3.71 18.54
C GLU A 72 4.53 -4.56 18.46
N LEU A 73 3.84 -4.53 17.32
CA LEU A 73 2.67 -5.37 17.09
C LEU A 73 3.00 -6.86 17.21
N LYS A 74 4.14 -7.30 16.65
CA LYS A 74 4.60 -8.70 16.76
C LYS A 74 4.97 -9.09 18.19
N ALA A 75 5.44 -8.14 19.00
CA ALA A 75 5.74 -8.32 20.42
C ALA A 75 4.47 -8.31 21.32
N GLY A 76 3.30 -8.00 20.76
CA GLY A 76 2.04 -7.93 21.50
C GLY A 76 1.74 -6.56 22.10
N ASN A 77 2.40 -5.51 21.62
CA ASN A 77 2.18 -4.14 22.07
C ASN A 77 1.28 -3.36 21.09
N THR A 78 0.39 -2.53 21.64
CA THR A 78 -0.44 -1.59 20.87
C THR A 78 0.40 -0.43 20.37
N ILE A 79 0.18 0.01 19.13
CA ILE A 79 0.86 1.15 18.51
C ILE A 79 -0.10 2.32 18.30
N GLN A 80 0.48 3.50 18.11
CA GLN A 80 -0.24 4.70 17.68
C GLN A 80 0.09 4.95 16.20
N GLN A 81 -0.68 4.31 15.31
CA GLN A 81 -0.47 4.40 13.87
C GLN A 81 -0.71 5.85 13.40
N PRO A 82 0.21 6.45 12.62
CA PRO A 82 0.00 7.78 12.08
C PRO A 82 -1.22 7.84 11.16
N VAL A 83 -1.88 8.99 11.12
CA VAL A 83 -2.94 9.28 10.14
C VAL A 83 -2.40 10.28 9.12
N TYR A 84 -2.51 9.96 7.84
CA TYR A 84 -2.07 10.85 6.76
C TYR A 84 -3.24 11.57 6.11
N SER A 85 -3.12 12.90 5.96
CA SER A 85 -4.11 13.71 5.24
C SER A 85 -3.62 14.00 3.83
N PHE A 86 -4.31 13.41 2.84
CA PHE A 86 -4.07 13.70 1.43
C PHE A 86 -4.44 15.14 1.04
N THR A 87 -5.32 15.80 1.80
CA THR A 87 -5.69 17.22 1.61
C THR A 87 -4.61 18.17 2.09
N GLU A 88 -3.96 17.83 3.20
CA GLU A 88 -2.88 18.65 3.79
C GLU A 88 -1.49 18.27 3.28
N HIS A 89 -1.38 17.18 2.51
CA HIS A 89 -0.12 16.59 2.06
C HIS A 89 0.86 16.39 3.24
N ASN A 90 0.34 15.94 4.38
CA ASN A 90 1.13 15.72 5.58
C ASN A 90 0.45 14.75 6.57
N ARG A 91 1.22 14.25 7.53
CA ARG A 91 0.68 13.61 8.73
C ARG A 91 -0.21 14.59 9.50
N THR A 92 -1.30 14.07 10.05
CA THR A 92 -2.10 14.80 11.03
C THR A 92 -1.46 14.66 12.42
N LYS A 93 -1.99 15.39 13.40
CA LYS A 93 -1.61 15.20 14.81
C LYS A 93 -2.33 14.01 15.46
N GLU A 94 -3.28 13.42 14.75
CA GLU A 94 -4.07 12.30 15.22
C GLU A 94 -3.36 11.00 14.92
N THR A 95 -3.63 9.99 15.74
CA THR A 95 -3.16 8.63 15.55
C THR A 95 -4.34 7.69 15.69
N LEU A 96 -4.24 6.54 15.03
CA LEU A 96 -5.16 5.43 15.20
C LEU A 96 -4.53 4.44 16.16
N GLU A 97 -5.23 4.10 17.24
CA GLU A 97 -4.80 3.01 18.10
C GLU A 97 -4.95 1.68 17.34
N THR A 98 -3.82 1.01 17.08
CA THR A 98 -3.77 -0.27 16.38
C THR A 98 -3.26 -1.34 17.32
N GLN A 99 -4.10 -2.33 17.58
CA GLN A 99 -3.82 -3.42 18.52
C GLN A 99 -3.21 -4.64 17.79
N PRO A 100 -2.40 -5.46 18.48
CA PRO A 100 -1.90 -6.71 17.92
C PRO A 100 -3.03 -7.66 17.51
N ARG A 101 -2.97 -8.17 16.28
CA ARG A 101 -3.91 -9.17 15.75
C ARG A 101 -3.21 -10.47 15.35
N LYS A 102 -3.99 -11.55 15.18
CA LYS A 102 -3.43 -12.80 14.62
C LYS A 102 -2.85 -12.61 13.22
N VAL A 103 -3.48 -11.77 12.39
CA VAL A 103 -3.04 -11.45 11.02
C VAL A 103 -3.00 -9.94 10.80
N VAL A 104 -1.91 -9.46 10.20
CA VAL A 104 -1.76 -8.07 9.75
C VAL A 104 -1.43 -8.07 8.26
N ILE A 105 -2.24 -7.38 7.47
CA ILE A 105 -1.97 -7.11 6.06
C ILE A 105 -1.33 -5.73 5.96
N VAL A 106 -0.12 -5.65 5.42
CA VAL A 106 0.52 -4.38 5.09
C VAL A 106 0.39 -4.16 3.60
N GLU A 107 -0.26 -3.08 3.19
CA GLU A 107 -0.46 -2.77 1.77
C GLU A 107 0.20 -1.45 1.38
N GLY A 108 0.77 -1.39 0.19
CA GLY A 108 1.38 -0.17 -0.31
C GLY A 108 2.15 -0.36 -1.60
N ILE A 109 2.44 0.73 -2.30
CA ILE A 109 3.13 0.69 -3.59
C ILE A 109 4.65 0.44 -3.49
N LEU A 110 5.25 0.66 -2.32
CA LEU A 110 6.71 0.68 -2.09
C LEU A 110 7.14 -0.20 -0.90
N ILE A 111 6.24 -0.95 -0.27
CA ILE A 111 6.57 -1.79 0.90
C ILE A 111 7.63 -2.84 0.59
N PHE A 112 7.75 -3.27 -0.67
CA PHE A 112 8.82 -4.18 -1.08
C PHE A 112 10.08 -3.46 -1.56
N ALA A 113 10.14 -2.13 -1.55
CA ALA A 113 11.37 -1.40 -1.87
C ALA A 113 12.37 -1.43 -0.70
N HIS A 114 11.91 -1.59 0.54
CA HIS A 114 12.75 -1.58 1.74
C HIS A 114 13.09 -3.01 2.21
N PRO A 115 14.38 -3.41 2.29
CA PRO A 115 14.79 -4.76 2.71
C PRO A 115 14.22 -5.19 4.05
N ASP A 116 14.37 -4.36 5.08
CA ASP A 116 13.96 -4.73 6.43
C ASP A 116 12.44 -4.97 6.52
N ILE A 117 11.64 -4.21 5.77
CA ILE A 117 10.19 -4.42 5.71
C ILE A 117 9.88 -5.75 5.01
N ARG A 118 10.60 -6.08 3.92
CA ARG A 118 10.43 -7.38 3.23
C ARG A 118 10.70 -8.56 4.16
N GLU A 119 11.74 -8.47 4.99
CA GLU A 119 12.11 -9.52 5.93
C GLU A 119 11.05 -9.74 7.03
N MET A 120 10.20 -8.74 7.28
CA MET A 120 9.09 -8.87 8.23
C MET A 120 7.89 -9.62 7.65
N PHE A 121 7.76 -9.73 6.33
CA PHE A 121 6.61 -10.37 5.70
C PHE A 121 6.79 -11.89 5.61
N ASP A 122 5.83 -12.60 6.20
CA ASP A 122 5.71 -14.05 6.09
C ASP A 122 5.24 -14.45 4.68
N ILE A 123 4.40 -13.62 4.03
CA ILE A 123 3.91 -13.81 2.66
C ILE A 123 4.00 -12.49 1.89
N LYS A 124 4.60 -12.52 0.70
CA LYS A 124 4.80 -11.37 -0.19
C LYS A 124 3.97 -11.53 -1.46
N ILE A 125 2.95 -10.69 -1.60
CA ILE A 125 2.03 -10.71 -2.74
C ILE A 125 2.26 -9.47 -3.60
N TYR A 126 2.45 -9.68 -4.91
CA TYR A 126 2.50 -8.61 -5.90
C TYR A 126 1.26 -8.63 -6.78
N VAL A 127 0.46 -7.57 -6.74
CA VAL A 127 -0.73 -7.40 -7.56
C VAL A 127 -0.36 -6.73 -8.88
N HIS A 128 -0.46 -7.49 -9.97
CA HIS A 128 0.03 -7.12 -11.29
C HIS A 128 -1.12 -6.82 -12.27
N ALA A 129 -0.94 -5.76 -13.05
CA ALA A 129 -1.75 -5.41 -14.21
C ALA A 129 -0.88 -4.65 -15.20
N ASP A 130 -1.24 -4.72 -16.48
CA ASP A 130 -0.50 -4.05 -17.54
C ASP A 130 -0.53 -2.52 -17.34
N SER A 131 0.52 -1.84 -17.82
CA SER A 131 0.70 -0.40 -17.53
C SER A 131 -0.38 0.49 -18.17
N ASP A 132 -0.92 0.07 -19.30
CA ASP A 132 -2.04 0.70 -20.02
C ASP A 132 -3.36 0.51 -19.27
N GLU A 133 -3.67 -0.71 -18.82
CA GLU A 133 -4.84 -1.00 -17.98
C GLU A 133 -4.83 -0.16 -16.69
N ARG A 134 -3.67 -0.07 -16.04
CA ARG A 134 -3.49 0.77 -14.85
C ARG A 134 -3.70 2.26 -15.16
N LEU A 135 -3.17 2.74 -16.28
CA LEU A 135 -3.34 4.12 -16.74
C LEU A 135 -4.82 4.42 -17.04
N ILE A 136 -5.52 3.53 -17.76
CA ILE A 136 -6.94 3.67 -18.09
C ILE A 136 -7.78 3.79 -16.81
N ARG A 137 -7.56 2.90 -15.83
CA ARG A 137 -8.26 2.94 -14.53
C ARG A 137 -7.98 4.24 -13.79
N ARG A 138 -6.74 4.71 -13.83
CA ARG A 138 -6.34 5.98 -13.19
C ARG A 138 -6.99 7.17 -13.86
N LEU A 139 -6.96 7.24 -15.19
CA LEU A 139 -7.58 8.32 -15.96
C LEU A 139 -9.06 8.41 -15.66
N LYS A 140 -9.78 7.27 -15.69
CA LYS A 140 -11.19 7.22 -15.30
C LYS A 140 -11.39 7.82 -13.91
N ARG A 141 -10.71 7.29 -12.90
CA ARG A 141 -10.83 7.75 -11.50
C ARG A 141 -10.50 9.23 -11.33
N ASP A 142 -9.34 9.67 -11.82
CA ASP A 142 -8.83 11.03 -11.57
C ASP A 142 -9.64 12.09 -12.36
N ILE A 143 -10.19 11.76 -13.53
CA ILE A 143 -11.05 12.67 -14.31
C ILE A 143 -12.49 12.64 -13.77
N SER A 144 -13.12 11.46 -13.67
CA SER A 144 -14.55 11.36 -13.36
C SER A 144 -14.87 11.61 -11.88
N GLU A 145 -14.00 11.18 -10.96
CA GLU A 145 -14.29 11.29 -9.52
C GLU A 145 -13.61 12.51 -8.88
N ARG A 146 -12.51 13.00 -9.46
CA ARG A 146 -11.68 14.07 -8.86
C ARG A 146 -11.62 15.35 -9.70
N GLY A 147 -12.24 15.38 -10.88
CA GLY A 147 -12.33 16.56 -11.73
C GLY A 147 -10.97 17.09 -12.23
N ARG A 148 -9.97 16.21 -12.36
CA ARG A 148 -8.64 16.61 -12.85
C ARG A 148 -8.62 16.77 -14.36
N ASP A 149 -7.75 17.66 -14.81
CA ASP A 149 -7.47 17.87 -16.22
C ASP A 149 -6.70 16.67 -16.83
N LEU A 150 -7.03 16.31 -18.08
CA LEU A 150 -6.44 15.17 -18.77
C LEU A 150 -4.93 15.37 -19.01
N ASP A 151 -4.54 16.56 -19.46
CA ASP A 151 -3.14 16.86 -19.79
C ASP A 151 -2.29 16.89 -18.52
N GLU A 152 -2.82 17.42 -17.40
CA GLU A 152 -2.18 17.34 -16.08
C GLU A 152 -1.91 15.87 -15.67
N VAL A 153 -2.93 15.00 -15.79
CA VAL A 153 -2.82 13.60 -15.38
C VAL A 153 -1.81 12.85 -16.25
N LEU A 154 -1.83 13.07 -17.58
CA LEU A 154 -0.90 12.44 -18.50
C LEU A 154 0.54 12.94 -18.30
N TRP A 155 0.73 14.24 -18.13
CA TRP A 155 2.04 14.82 -17.84
C TRP A 155 2.63 14.21 -16.57
N ARG A 156 1.87 14.18 -15.47
CA ARG A 156 2.30 13.59 -14.19
C ARG A 156 2.59 12.08 -14.33
N TYR A 157 1.84 11.37 -15.15
CA TYR A 157 2.11 9.97 -15.43
C TYR A 157 3.48 9.78 -16.09
N GLN A 158 3.81 10.60 -17.09
CA GLN A 158 5.09 10.50 -17.81
C GLN A 158 6.27 10.99 -16.98
N THR A 159 6.12 12.07 -16.21
CA THR A 159 7.23 12.74 -15.52
C THR A 159 7.49 12.20 -14.11
N THR A 160 6.48 11.65 -13.44
CA THR A 160 6.63 11.16 -12.06
C THR A 160 6.32 9.67 -11.97
N LEU A 161 5.09 9.27 -12.33
CA LEU A 161 4.57 7.97 -11.91
C LEU A 161 5.23 6.80 -12.65
N LYS A 162 5.36 6.89 -13.98
CA LYS A 162 5.98 5.85 -14.79
C LYS A 162 7.46 5.67 -14.42
N PRO A 163 8.28 6.73 -14.32
CA PRO A 163 9.66 6.60 -13.84
C PRO A 163 9.76 5.96 -12.46
N MET A 164 8.98 6.42 -11.47
CA MET A 164 9.00 5.84 -10.12
C MET A 164 8.55 4.39 -10.09
N HIS A 165 7.53 4.05 -10.88
CA HIS A 165 7.09 2.68 -11.00
C HIS A 165 8.18 1.78 -11.60
N GLN A 166 8.79 2.18 -12.72
CA GLN A 166 9.84 1.40 -13.37
C GLN A 166 11.10 1.25 -12.50
N GLN A 167 11.42 2.28 -11.71
CA GLN A 167 12.63 2.29 -10.91
C GLN A 167 12.45 1.58 -9.55
N PHE A 168 11.31 1.76 -8.88
CA PHE A 168 11.16 1.38 -7.47
C PHE A 168 10.03 0.40 -7.18
N ILE A 169 9.08 0.19 -8.10
CA ILE A 169 7.90 -0.64 -7.86
C ILE A 169 7.95 -1.93 -8.69
N GLU A 170 8.11 -1.83 -10.00
CA GLU A 170 8.14 -2.99 -10.90
C GLU A 170 9.26 -3.99 -10.55
N PRO A 171 10.51 -3.57 -10.25
CA PRO A 171 11.58 -4.52 -9.90
C PRO A 171 11.27 -5.32 -8.63
N THR A 172 10.45 -4.77 -7.72
CA THR A 172 10.11 -5.44 -6.46
C THR A 172 9.23 -6.67 -6.64
N LYS A 173 8.68 -6.87 -7.85
CA LYS A 173 7.97 -8.09 -8.25
C LYS A 173 8.84 -9.34 -8.08
N GLU A 174 10.17 -9.23 -8.20
CA GLU A 174 11.09 -10.36 -7.99
C GLU A 174 11.12 -10.87 -6.55
N PHE A 175 10.71 -10.05 -5.58
CA PHE A 175 10.65 -10.44 -4.17
C PHE A 175 9.32 -11.10 -3.77
N ALA A 176 8.37 -11.23 -4.70
CA ALA A 176 7.06 -11.77 -4.40
C ALA A 176 7.07 -13.30 -4.34
N ASP A 177 6.42 -13.84 -3.31
CA ASP A 177 6.10 -15.26 -3.21
C ASP A 177 4.93 -15.61 -4.16
N LEU A 178 4.01 -14.65 -4.36
CA LEU A 178 2.80 -14.81 -5.19
C LEU A 178 2.57 -13.56 -6.06
N ILE A 179 2.26 -13.77 -7.35
CA ILE A 179 1.83 -12.69 -8.25
C ILE A 179 0.36 -12.89 -8.59
N ILE A 180 -0.48 -11.90 -8.27
CA ILE A 180 -1.92 -11.92 -8.57
C ILE A 180 -2.19 -11.01 -9.78
N PRO A 181 -2.52 -11.57 -10.96
CA PRO A 181 -2.94 -10.77 -12.11
C PRO A 181 -4.37 -10.25 -11.93
N THR A 182 -4.63 -8.99 -12.30
CA THR A 182 -5.94 -8.33 -12.13
C THR A 182 -6.47 -7.67 -13.40
N ASN A 183 -5.96 -8.03 -14.57
CA ASN A 183 -6.58 -7.67 -15.85
C ASN A 183 -8.03 -8.21 -15.94
N ARG A 184 -8.32 -9.27 -15.17
CA ARG A 184 -9.66 -9.79 -14.88
C ARG A 184 -9.81 -9.99 -13.37
N TYR A 185 -11.04 -10.04 -12.88
CA TYR A 185 -11.31 -10.45 -11.51
C TYR A 185 -10.76 -11.87 -11.27
N ASN A 186 -9.92 -12.01 -10.24
CA ASN A 186 -9.25 -13.26 -9.92
C ASN A 186 -9.65 -13.75 -8.53
N THR A 187 -10.87 -14.29 -8.45
CA THR A 187 -11.44 -14.81 -7.19
C THR A 187 -10.62 -15.98 -6.65
N VAL A 188 -10.13 -16.87 -7.53
CA VAL A 188 -9.31 -18.03 -7.13
C VAL A 188 -8.07 -17.61 -6.34
N ALA A 189 -7.37 -16.56 -6.77
CA ALA A 189 -6.20 -16.07 -6.03
C ALA A 189 -6.59 -15.48 -4.67
N VAL A 190 -7.72 -14.79 -4.59
CA VAL A 190 -8.27 -14.26 -3.33
C VAL A 190 -8.63 -15.41 -2.38
N ASP A 191 -9.31 -16.44 -2.88
CA ASP A 191 -9.72 -17.63 -2.11
C ASP A 191 -8.51 -18.37 -1.50
N ILE A 192 -7.40 -18.46 -2.24
CA ILE A 192 -6.15 -19.07 -1.74
C ILE A 192 -5.61 -18.26 -0.57
N VAL A 193 -5.50 -16.93 -0.71
CA VAL A 193 -4.97 -16.07 0.36
C VAL A 193 -5.87 -16.14 1.58
N GLN A 194 -7.19 -16.13 1.39
CA GLN A 194 -8.14 -16.28 2.48
C GLN A 194 -8.05 -17.62 3.17
N THR A 195 -7.85 -18.72 2.44
CA THR A 195 -7.65 -20.05 3.02
C THR A 195 -6.47 -20.04 3.98
N ILE A 196 -5.34 -19.45 3.58
CA ILE A 196 -4.15 -19.32 4.44
C ILE A 196 -4.46 -18.49 5.69
N ILE A 197 -5.19 -17.38 5.54
CA ILE A 197 -5.61 -16.55 6.67
C ILE A 197 -6.53 -17.33 7.61
N LYS A 198 -7.53 -18.05 7.09
CA LYS A 198 -8.47 -18.87 7.88
C LYS A 198 -7.73 -19.96 8.68
N ASP A 199 -6.78 -20.63 8.06
CA ASP A 199 -5.93 -21.63 8.73
C ASP A 199 -5.12 -21.02 9.88
N ARG A 200 -4.66 -19.77 9.72
CA ARG A 200 -3.95 -19.04 10.78
C ARG A 200 -4.87 -18.55 11.90
N LEU A 201 -6.13 -18.29 11.59
CA LEU A 201 -7.14 -17.81 12.54
C LEU A 201 -7.73 -18.94 13.40
N ALA A 202 -7.77 -20.17 12.87
CA ALA A 202 -8.12 -21.39 13.60
C ALA A 202 -7.20 -21.61 14.81
#